data_AF-A0AAD5CPF3-F1
#
_entry.id   AF-A0AAD5CPF3-F1
#
_cell.length_a   1.000
_cell.length_b   1.000
_cell.length_c   1.000
_cell.angle_alpha   90.00
_cell.angle_beta   90.00
_cell.angle_gamma   90.00
#
_symmetry.space_group_name_H-M   'P 1'
#
loop_
_entity.id
_entity.type
_entity.pdbx_description
1 polymer ?
#
loop_
_entity_poly.entity_id
_entity_poly.type
_entity_poly.pdbx_seq_one_letter_code
_entity_poly.pdbx_strand_id
1 'polypeptide(L)' 'MQWLSLGINALSGELPPELGQLFDLRSLGIGTNNFNGSLPSELGNLRRLQQ' A
#
# COMPACT_ATOMS: atom_id res chain seq x y z
N MET A 1 0.72 3.99 -12.20
CA MET A 1 -0.18 4.87 -11.38
C MET A 1 0.68 5.62 -10.38
N GLN A 2 0.38 6.89 -10.10
CA GLN A 2 1.18 7.72 -9.18
C GLN A 2 0.55 7.85 -7.78
N TRP A 3 -0.77 7.66 -7.65
CA TRP A 3 -1.48 7.71 -6.37
C TRP A 3 -2.42 6.52 -6.26
N LEU A 4 -2.46 5.90 -5.09
CA LEU A 4 -3.44 4.86 -4.72
C LEU A 4 -4.03 5.23 -3.37
N SER A 5 -5.33 5.53 -3.35
CA SER A 5 -6.07 5.86 -2.14
C SER A 5 -7.16 4.82 -1.89
N LEU A 6 -6.97 4.05 -0.84
CA LEU A 6 -7.89 3.05 -0.30
C LEU A 6 -8.29 3.40 1.15
N GLY A 7 -7.88 4.56 1.66
CA GLY A 7 -8.13 4.96 3.04
C GLY A 7 -9.60 5.19 3.33
N ILE A 8 -9.96 5.09 4.62
CA ILE A 8 -11.34 5.28 5.13
C ILE A 8 -12.30 4.25 4.50
N ASN A 9 -11.99 2.97 4.69
CA ASN A 9 -12.84 1.87 4.27
C ASN A 9 -12.88 0.79 5.36
N ALA A 10 -13.66 -0.27 5.11
CA ALA A 10 -13.72 -1.47 5.94
C ALA A 10 -12.92 -2.64 5.33
N LEU A 11 -11.86 -2.35 4.56
CA LEU A 11 -11.02 -3.39 3.95
C LEU A 11 -10.28 -4.15 5.05
N SER A 12 -10.15 -5.47 4.89
CA SER A 12 -9.57 -6.37 5.88
C SER A 12 -8.70 -7.44 5.24
N GLY A 13 -7.90 -8.13 6.07
CA GLY A 13 -6.93 -9.12 5.61
C GLY A 13 -5.54 -8.50 5.44
N GLU A 14 -4.64 -9.26 4.84
CA GLU A 14 -3.25 -8.83 4.66
C GLU A 14 -3.09 -7.93 3.42
N LEU A 15 -2.07 -7.08 3.43
CA LEU A 15 -1.72 -6.30 2.24
C LEU A 15 -1.11 -7.24 1.19
N PRO A 16 -1.57 -7.20 -0.07
CA PRO A 16 -1.02 -8.05 -1.11
C PRO A 16 0.42 -7.64 -1.46
N PRO A 17 1.38 -8.58 -1.57
CA PRO A 17 2.77 -8.29 -1.94
C PRO A 17 2.88 -7.65 -3.34
N GLU A 18 1.89 -7.86 -4.21
CA GLU A 18 1.79 -7.25 -5.54
C GLU A 18 1.72 -5.72 -5.49
N LEU A 19 1.35 -5.11 -4.35
CA LEU A 19 1.45 -3.66 -4.17
C LEU A 19 2.88 -3.15 -4.41
N GLY A 20 3.90 -3.95 -4.09
CA GLY A 20 5.30 -3.63 -4.35
C GLY A 20 5.68 -3.53 -5.84
N GLN A 21 4.82 -3.99 -6.75
CA GLN A 21 5.04 -3.89 -8.20
C GLN A 21 4.61 -2.53 -8.77
N LEU A 22 4.02 -1.66 -7.95
CA LEU A 22 3.63 -0.31 -8.35
C LEU A 22 4.85 0.64 -8.30
N PHE A 23 5.88 0.37 -9.10
CA PHE A 23 7.18 1.06 -9.06
C PHE A 23 7.10 2.59 -9.24
N ASP A 24 6.06 3.08 -9.89
CA ASP A 24 5.80 4.50 -10.13
C ASP A 24 4.91 5.17 -9.07
N LEU A 25 4.48 4.43 -8.06
CA LEU A 25 3.62 4.95 -7.01
C LEU A 25 4.36 6.00 -6.18
N ARG A 26 3.74 7.16 -6.02
CA ARG A 26 4.23 8.31 -5.26
C ARG A 26 3.50 8.51 -3.95
N SER A 27 2.25 8.05 -3.86
CA SER A 27 1.45 8.13 -2.65
C SER A 27 0.58 6.88 -2.49
N LEU A 28 0.57 6.36 -1.26
CA LEU A 28 -0.21 5.20 -0.85
C LEU A 28 -1.02 5.57 0.39
N GLY A 29 -2.32 5.74 0.24
CA GLY A 29 -3.24 5.95 1.35
C GLY A 29 -3.98 4.66 1.67
N ILE A 30 -3.59 3.96 2.73
CA ILE A 30 -4.28 2.74 3.22
C ILE A 30 -4.77 2.87 4.67
N GLY A 31 -4.54 4.02 5.30
CA GLY A 31 -4.94 4.28 6.68
C GLY A 31 -6.45 4.22 6.89
N THR A 32 -6.86 4.02 8.14
CA THR A 32 -8.28 3.88 8.51
C THR A 32 -8.95 2.75 7.72
N ASN A 33 -8.42 1.54 7.92
CA ASN A 33 -8.92 0.25 7.43
C ASN A 33 -8.66 -0.82 8.51
N ASN A 34 -9.12 -2.05 8.26
CA ASN A 34 -8.95 -3.21 9.13
C ASN A 34 -7.91 -4.20 8.57
N PHE A 35 -6.90 -3.71 7.85
CA PHE A 35 -5.78 -4.55 7.40
C PHE A 35 -5.04 -5.15 8.60
N ASN A 36 -4.60 -6.39 8.45
CA ASN A 36 -3.91 -7.16 9.49
C ASN A 36 -2.70 -7.91 8.91
N GLY A 37 -2.05 -8.73 9.73
CA GLY A 37 -0.86 -9.48 9.33
C GLY A 37 0.40 -8.60 9.23
N SER A 38 1.42 -9.13 8.56
CA SER A 38 2.70 -8.44 8.40
C SER A 38 2.68 -7.49 7.21
N LEU A 39 3.44 -6.40 7.30
CA LEU A 39 3.69 -5.53 6.15
C LEU A 39 4.52 -6.32 5.10
N PRO A 40 4.09 -6.41 3.83
CA PRO A 40 4.87 -7.09 2.80
C PRO A 40 6.22 -6.41 2.60
N SER A 41 7.29 -7.21 2.59
CA SER A 41 8.65 -6.72 2.34
C SER A 41 8.79 -6.04 0.98
N GLU A 42 7.94 -6.44 0.04
CA GLU A 42 7.82 -5.93 -1.32
C GLU A 42 7.43 -4.45 -1.36
N LEU A 43 6.83 -3.89 -0.31
CA LEU A 43 6.61 -2.44 -0.22
C LEU A 43 7.94 -1.66 -0.23
N GLY A 44 9.05 -2.30 0.15
CA GLY A 44 10.40 -1.74 -0.02
C GLY A 44 10.79 -1.48 -1.48
N ASN A 45 10.08 -2.05 -2.45
CA ASN A 45 10.30 -1.79 -3.88
C ASN A 45 9.67 -0.47 -4.35
N LEU A 46 8.82 0.17 -3.53
CA LEU A 46 8.17 1.44 -3.84
C LEU A 46 9.12 2.63 -3.69
N ARG A 47 10.20 2.64 -4.49
CA ARG A 47 11.29 3.64 -4.40
C ARG A 47 10.87 5.07 -4.69
N ARG A 48 9.70 5.26 -5.31
CA ARG A 48 9.14 6.57 -5.66
C ARG A 48 8.09 7.05 -4.66
N LEU A 49 7.77 6.25 -3.64
CA LEU A 49 6.84 6.62 -2.58
C LEU A 49 7.43 7.78 -1.78
N GLN A 50 6.70 8.89 -1.75
CA GLN A 50 7.11 10.10 -1.04
C GLN A 50 6.57 10.05 0.39
N GLN A 51 7.33 10.64 1.32
CA GLN A 51 6.94 10.81 2.72
C GLN A 51 5.84 11.87 2.86
#